data_AF-A0A2M8GF85-F1
#
_entry.id   AF-A0A2M8GF85-F1
#
_cell.length_a   1.000
_cell.length_b   1.000
_cell.length_c   1.000
_cell.angle_alpha   90.00
_cell.angle_beta   90.00
_cell.angle_gamma   90.00
#
_symmetry.space_group_name_H-M   'P 1'
#
loop_
_entity.id
_entity.type
_entity.pdbx_description
1 polymer ?
#
loop_
_entity_poly.entity_id
_entity_poly.type
_entity_poly.pdbx_seq_one_letter_code
_entity_poly.pdbx_strand_id
1 'polypeptide(L)' 'MTKEEKIKQLQLKLAEYEKRLAFKMKFYRGVIHESALSELKHSEVMVLRDMIGSLKKEISDLQK' A
#
# COMPACT_ATOMS: atom_id res chain seq x y z
N MET A 1 13.10 -17.42 -12.68
CA MET A 1 12.26 -16.21 -12.72
C MET A 1 13.12 -15.06 -13.21
N THR A 2 12.75 -14.42 -14.31
CA THR A 2 13.50 -13.31 -14.91
C THR A 2 13.25 -11.99 -14.17
N LYS A 3 14.13 -11.00 -14.41
CA LYS A 3 13.99 -9.63 -13.89
C LYS A 3 12.64 -9.01 -14.29
N GLU A 4 12.22 -9.22 -15.53
CA GLU A 4 10.95 -8.74 -16.07
C GLU A 4 9.74 -9.41 -15.43
N GLU A 5 9.77 -10.73 -15.23
CA GLU A 5 8.72 -11.44 -14.50
C GLU A 5 8.60 -10.94 -13.06
N LYS A 6 9.73 -10.66 -12.40
CA LYS A 6 9.73 -10.14 -11.03
C LYS A 6 9.10 -8.75 -10.96
N ILE A 7 9.46 -7.85 -11.88
CA ILE A 7 8.87 -6.51 -11.98
C ILE A 7 7.35 -6.62 -12.21
N LYS A 8 6.91 -7.49 -13.12
CA LYS A 8 5.49 -7.69 -13.40
C LYS A 8 4.72 -8.19 -12.16
N GLN A 9 5.28 -9.13 -11.41
CA GLN A 9 4.66 -9.58 -10.16
C GLN A 9 4.57 -8.48 -9.10
N LEU A 10 5.63 -7.68 -8.94
CA LEU A 10 5.63 -6.55 -8.02
C LEU A 10 4.60 -5.49 -8.44
N GLN A 11 4.44 -5.21 -9.72
CA GLN A 11 3.42 -4.29 -10.24
C GLN A 11 1.99 -4.80 -9.99
N LEU A 12 1.73 -6.10 -10.17
CA LEU A 12 0.42 -6.67 -9.83
C LEU A 12 0.12 -6.53 -8.34
N LYS A 13 1.11 -6.83 -7.49
CA LYS A 13 0.99 -6.68 -6.03
C LYS A 13 0.77 -5.22 -5.62
N LEU A 14 1.48 -4.30 -6.28
CA LEU A 14 1.32 -2.86 -6.09
C LEU A 14 -0.11 -2.42 -6.41
N ALA A 15 -0.64 -2.82 -7.57
CA ALA A 15 -2.01 -2.49 -7.98
C ALA A 15 -3.05 -3.05 -7.00
N GLU A 16 -2.83 -4.25 -6.45
CA GLU A 16 -3.70 -4.81 -5.42
C GLU A 16 -3.73 -3.94 -4.16
N TYR A 17 -2.57 -3.56 -3.63
CA TYR A 17 -2.51 -2.72 -2.43
C TYR A 17 -3.03 -1.30 -2.68
N GLU A 18 -2.76 -0.71 -3.84
CA GLU A 18 -3.31 0.60 -4.22
C GLU A 18 -4.84 0.56 -4.28
N LYS A 19 -5.43 -0.51 -4.83
CA LYS A 19 -6.89 -0.71 -4.85
C LYS A 19 -7.45 -0.84 -3.43
N ARG A 20 -6.79 -1.59 -2.55
CA ARG A 20 -7.19 -1.74 -1.13
C ARG A 20 -7.11 -0.42 -0.38
N LEU A 21 -6.03 0.34 -0.58
CA LEU A 21 -5.85 1.67 0.01
C LEU A 21 -6.95 2.61 -0.47
N ALA A 22 -7.21 2.67 -1.78
CA ALA A 22 -8.27 3.51 -2.34
C ALA A 22 -9.64 3.18 -1.75
N PHE A 23 -9.95 1.88 -1.57
CA PHE A 23 -11.20 1.45 -0.93
C PHE A 23 -11.29 1.93 0.53
N LYS A 24 -10.24 1.71 1.34
CA LYS A 24 -10.22 2.18 2.74
C LYS A 24 -10.30 3.70 2.83
N MET A 25 -9.68 4.42 1.90
CA MET A 25 -9.68 5.88 1.88
C MET A 25 -11.06 6.49 1.60
N LYS A 26 -12.00 5.77 0.96
CA LYS A 26 -13.36 6.30 0.69
C LYS A 26 -14.10 6.78 1.95
N PHE A 27 -13.86 6.12 3.08
CA PHE A 27 -14.55 6.41 4.35
C PHE A 27 -13.60 6.93 5.43
N TYR A 28 -12.33 7.11 5.09
CA TYR A 28 -11.30 7.55 6.03
C TYR A 28 -11.23 9.07 6.06
N ARG A 29 -11.49 9.67 7.22
CA ARG A 29 -11.52 11.14 7.43
C ARG A 29 -10.37 11.65 8.30
N GLY A 30 -9.37 10.82 8.55
CA GLY A 30 -8.34 11.08 9.56
C GLY A 30 -8.48 10.15 10.77
N VAL A 31 -7.53 10.26 11.68
CA VAL A 31 -7.56 9.55 12.96
C VAL A 31 -8.42 10.34 13.94
N ILE A 32 -9.31 9.65 14.65
CA ILE A 32 -10.04 10.19 15.79
C ILE A 32 -9.41 9.52 17.00
N HIS A 33 -8.68 10.30 17.79
CA HIS A 33 -8.08 9.81 19.03
C HIS A 33 -9.17 9.39 20.02
N GLU A 34 -8.87 8.41 20.87
CA GLU A 34 -9.80 7.83 21.86
C GLU A 34 -10.91 6.94 21.25
N SER A 35 -10.85 6.69 19.94
CA SER A 35 -11.66 5.68 19.27
C SER A 35 -10.78 4.56 18.74
N ALA A 36 -10.77 3.43 19.45
CA ALA A 36 -10.01 2.25 19.06
C ALA A 36 -10.27 1.85 17.59
N LEU A 37 -11.53 1.93 17.13
CA LEU A 37 -11.88 1.62 15.74
C LEU A 37 -11.24 2.61 14.74
N SER A 38 -11.16 3.90 15.09
CA SER A 38 -10.55 4.93 14.24
C SER A 38 -9.03 4.78 14.18
N GLU A 39 -8.40 4.50 15.31
CA GLU A 39 -6.96 4.25 15.41
C GLU A 39 -6.53 2.99 14.66
N LEU A 40 -7.35 1.94 14.70
CA LEU A 40 -7.14 0.74 13.89
C LEU A 40 -7.23 1.07 12.39
N LYS A 41 -8.27 1.77 11.95
CA LYS A 41 -8.41 2.19 10.54
C LYS A 41 -7.24 3.06 10.09
N HIS A 42 -6.79 3.98 10.93
CA HIS A 42 -5.61 4.81 10.65
C HIS A 42 -4.36 3.95 10.47
N SER A 43 -4.11 3.03 11.40
CA SER A 43 -2.96 2.12 11.36
C SER A 43 -2.96 1.27 10.09
N GLU A 44 -4.12 0.72 9.71
CA GLU A 44 -4.26 -0.04 8.46
C GLU A 44 -3.92 0.81 7.22
N VAL A 45 -4.36 2.07 7.18
CA VAL A 45 -4.04 3.00 6.09
C VAL A 45 -2.54 3.31 6.05
N MET A 46 -1.89 3.50 7.20
CA MET A 46 -0.45 3.74 7.28
C MET A 46 0.34 2.53 6.77
N VAL A 47 -0.01 1.32 7.21
CA VAL A 47 0.64 0.08 6.75
C VAL A 47 0.51 -0.08 5.23
N LEU A 48 -0.68 0.16 4.68
CA LEU A 48 -0.87 0.07 3.23
C LEU A 48 -0.02 1.08 2.46
N ARG A 49 0.12 2.31 2.97
CA ARG A 49 0.98 3.33 2.36
C ARG A 49 2.44 2.93 2.38
N ASP A 50 2.92 2.39 3.50
CA ASP A 50 4.29 1.92 3.64
C ASP A 50 4.60 0.76 2.69
N MET A 51 3.69 -0.22 2.61
CA MET A 51 3.79 -1.35 1.69
C MET A 51 3.85 -0.89 0.22
N ILE A 52 3.01 0.06 -0.17
CA ILE A 52 3.01 0.66 -1.51
C ILE A 52 4.34 1.38 -1.78
N GLY A 53 4.82 2.17 -0.82
CA GLY A 53 6.09 2.88 -0.93
C GLY A 53 7.28 1.93 -1.12
N SER A 54 7.33 0.87 -0.31
CA SER A 54 8.34 -0.17 -0.41
C SER A 54 8.31 -0.90 -1.76
N LEU A 55 7.13 -1.24 -2.27
CA LEU A 55 6.99 -1.87 -3.59
C LEU A 55 7.41 -0.94 -4.72
N LYS A 56 7.04 0.33 -4.67
CA LYS A 56 7.47 1.33 -5.67
C LYS A 56 8.99 1.49 -5.68
N LYS A 57 9.61 1.51 -4.49
CA LYS A 57 11.06 1.56 -4.36
C LYS A 57 11.72 0.32 -4.95
N GLU A 58 11.26 -0.88 -4.59
CA GLU A 58 11.81 -2.13 -5.13
C GLU A 58 11.68 -2.20 -6.66
N ILE A 59 10.54 -1.83 -7.22
CA ILE A 59 10.36 -1.77 -8.68
C ILE A 59 11.35 -0.78 -9.30
N SER A 60 11.52 0.41 -8.72
CA SER A 60 12.44 1.43 -9.23
C SER A 60 13.91 0.96 -9.18
N ASP A 61 14.33 0.33 -8.09
CA ASP A 61 15.69 -0.22 -7.98
C ASP A 61 15.92 -1.41 -8.93
N LEU A 62 14.88 -2.19 -9.21
CA LEU A 62 14.93 -3.21 -10.26
C LEU A 62 14.84 -2.62 -11.68
N GLN A 63 14.43 -1.39 -11.89
CA GLN A 63 14.40 -0.79 -13.24
C GLN A 63 15.70 -0.08 -13.60
N LYS A 64 16.55 0.21 -12.61
CA LYS A 64 17.94 0.62 -12.83
C LYS A 64 18.79 -0.55 -13.35
#